data_AF-A0ABD6DAX9-F1
#
_entry.id   AF-A0ABD6DAX9-F1
#
_cell.length_a   1.000
_cell.length_b   1.000
_cell.length_c   1.000
_cell.angle_alpha   90.00
_cell.angle_beta   90.00
_cell.angle_gamma   90.00
#
_symmetry.space_group_name_H-M   'P 1'
#
loop_
_entity.id
_entity.type
_entity.pdbx_description
1 polymer ?
#
loop_
_entity_poly.entity_id
_entity_poly.type
_entity_poly.pdbx_seq_one_letter_code
_entity_poly.pdbx_strand_id
1 'polypeptide(L)'
;MTDRAAELRDLVEEIREHDAVDDAFVAKSFTDRLVVVDLHCDQPFPEALESVLRDSGLRGANTVSADDDTDRSFAGSVGNTTRHQFIDMQTRGDHQSYVVD
;
A
#
# COMPACT_ATOMS: atom_id res chain seq x y z
N MET A 1 -18.39 6.94 12.78
CA MET A 1 -17.27 6.04 12.44
C MET A 1 -17.13 6.15 10.94
N THR A 2 -16.12 6.90 10.49
CA THR A 2 -15.85 7.03 9.06
C THR A 2 -15.45 5.66 8.54
N ASP A 3 -16.00 5.25 7.39
CA ASP A 3 -15.69 3.96 6.81
C ASP A 3 -14.28 4.03 6.23
N ARG A 4 -13.30 3.56 7.00
CA ARG A 4 -11.89 3.51 6.58
C ARG A 4 -11.71 2.76 5.26
N ALA A 5 -12.61 1.83 4.91
CA ALA A 5 -12.59 1.19 3.61
C ALA A 5 -12.92 2.16 2.47
N ALA A 6 -13.88 3.05 2.69
CA ALA A 6 -14.28 4.08 1.74
C ALA A 6 -13.15 5.10 1.57
N GLU A 7 -12.55 5.58 2.66
CA GLU A 7 -11.40 6.50 2.60
C GLU A 7 -10.23 5.93 1.79
N LEU A 8 -9.88 4.65 2.01
CA LEU A 8 -8.80 4.00 1.27
C LEU A 8 -9.16 3.77 -0.20
N ARG A 9 -10.44 3.63 -0.54
CA ARG A 9 -10.87 3.53 -1.94
C ARG A 9 -10.78 4.89 -2.62
N ASP A 10 -11.25 5.95 -1.98
CA ASP A 10 -11.15 7.31 -2.52
C ASP A 10 -9.67 7.70 -2.73
N LEU A 11 -8.81 7.37 -1.76
CA LEU A 11 -7.36 7.56 -1.87
C LEU A 11 -6.75 6.78 -3.04
N VAL A 12 -7.18 5.53 -3.26
CA VAL A 12 -6.69 4.71 -4.38
C VAL A 12 -7.11 5.31 -5.72
N GLU A 13 -8.33 5.82 -5.84
CA GLU A 13 -8.78 6.50 -7.06
C GLU A 13 -7.96 7.76 -7.32
N GLU A 14 -7.62 8.55 -6.29
CA GLU A 14 -6.72 9.70 -6.42
C GLU A 14 -5.31 9.29 -6.88
N ILE A 15 -4.76 8.22 -6.30
CA ILE A 15 -3.42 7.71 -6.67
C ILE A 15 -3.40 7.24 -8.14
N ARG A 16 -4.48 6.64 -8.64
CA ARG A 16 -4.60 6.20 -10.04
C ARG A 16 -4.55 7.33 -11.04
N GLU A 17 -4.85 8.56 -10.65
CA GLU A 17 -4.74 9.73 -11.54
C GLU A 17 -3.29 10.16 -11.78
N HIS A 18 -2.33 9.63 -11.04
CA HIS A 18 -0.92 9.97 -11.18
C HIS A 18 -0.26 9.22 -12.35
N ASP A 19 0.42 9.93 -13.25
CA ASP A 19 1.00 9.39 -14.51
C ASP A 19 1.99 8.23 -14.33
N ALA A 20 2.62 8.12 -13.15
CA ALA A 20 3.56 7.04 -12.84
C ALA A 20 2.87 5.72 -12.43
N VAL A 21 1.58 5.76 -12.13
CA VAL A 21 0.80 4.64 -11.60
C VAL A 21 0.10 3.92 -12.74
N ASP A 22 0.36 2.62 -12.85
CA ASP A 22 -0.33 1.74 -13.80
C ASP A 22 -1.67 1.25 -13.21
N ASP A 23 -1.67 0.87 -11.93
CA ASP A 23 -2.88 0.53 -11.18
C ASP A 23 -2.67 0.75 -9.67
N ALA A 24 -3.75 0.92 -8.91
CA ALA A 24 -3.74 0.90 -7.46
C ALA A 24 -5.04 0.27 -6.94
N PHE A 25 -4.96 -0.49 -5.85
CA PHE A 25 -6.16 -1.13 -5.28
C PHE A 25 -6.01 -1.43 -3.79
N VAL A 26 -7.15 -1.47 -3.10
CA VAL A 26 -7.23 -1.92 -1.72
C VAL A 26 -7.27 -3.45 -1.70
N ALA A 27 -6.31 -4.05 -0.99
CA ALA A 27 -6.27 -5.47 -0.71
C ALA A 27 -6.40 -5.73 0.80
N LYS A 28 -6.49 -7.01 1.18
CA LYS A 28 -6.44 -7.42 2.57
C LYS A 28 -5.44 -8.57 2.72
N SER A 29 -4.64 -8.52 3.76
CA SER A 29 -3.90 -9.66 4.27
C SER A 29 -4.77 -10.42 5.29
N PHE A 30 -4.17 -11.42 5.93
CA PHE A 30 -4.81 -12.18 7.01
C PHE A 30 -5.08 -11.35 8.27
N THR A 31 -4.30 -10.30 8.50
CA THR A 31 -4.30 -9.51 9.73
C THR A 31 -4.58 -8.03 9.49
N ASP A 32 -4.35 -7.55 8.26
CA ASP A 32 -4.26 -6.14 7.96
C ASP A 32 -4.93 -5.79 6.64
N ARG A 33 -5.30 -4.52 6.50
CA ARG A 33 -5.70 -3.96 5.21
C ARG A 33 -4.47 -3.38 4.52
N LEU A 34 -4.42 -3.57 3.21
CA LEU A 34 -3.28 -3.17 2.38
C LEU A 34 -3.76 -2.23 1.28
N VAL A 35 -2.93 -1.26 0.92
CA VAL A 35 -3.01 -0.56 -0.36
C VAL A 35 -1.88 -1.08 -1.23
N VAL A 36 -2.21 -1.49 -2.44
CA VAL A 36 -1.27 -1.95 -3.45
C VAL A 36 -1.19 -0.88 -4.54
N VAL A 37 0.03 -0.53 -4.93
CA VAL A 37 0.29 0.43 -6.01
C VAL A 37 1.25 -0.24 -6.98
N ASP A 38 0.82 -0.37 -8.23
CA ASP A 38 1.62 -0.85 -9.34
C ASP A 38 2.12 0.35 -10.14
N LEU A 39 3.44 0.52 -10.20
CA LEU A 39 4.10 1.58 -10.97
C LEU A 39 4.63 1.04 -12.29
N HIS A 40 4.72 1.88 -13.32
CA HIS A 40 5.47 1.54 -14.52
C HIS A 40 6.92 1.15 -14.17
N CYS A 41 7.45 0.10 -14.80
CA CYS A 41 8.83 -0.34 -14.59
C CYS A 41 9.85 0.79 -14.85
N ASP A 42 11.01 0.69 -14.18
CA ASP A 42 12.20 1.56 -14.30
C ASP A 42 12.11 2.96 -13.67
N GLN A 43 11.13 3.23 -12.81
CA GLN A 43 11.08 4.48 -12.04
C GLN A 43 11.01 4.23 -10.53
N PRO A 44 11.72 5.05 -9.71
CA PRO A 44 11.58 4.99 -8.26
C PRO A 44 10.16 5.41 -7.84
N PHE A 45 9.74 4.97 -6.65
CA PHE A 45 8.44 5.36 -6.11
C PHE A 45 8.37 6.89 -5.95
N PRO A 46 7.36 7.59 -6.51
CA PRO A 46 7.27 9.04 -6.42
C PRO A 46 7.16 9.52 -4.97
N GLU A 47 8.04 10.44 -4.55
CA GLU A 47 8.06 11.00 -3.18
C GLU A 47 6.73 11.69 -2.80
N ALA A 48 6.06 12.30 -3.77
CA ALA A 48 4.74 12.88 -3.59
C ALA A 48 3.69 11.83 -3.17
N LEU A 49 3.65 10.69 -3.87
CA LEU A 49 2.76 9.58 -3.51
C LEU A 49 3.15 8.96 -2.16
N GLU A 50 4.45 8.87 -1.87
CA GLU A 50 4.90 8.32 -0.59
C GLU A 50 4.44 9.20 0.58
N SER A 51 4.52 10.52 0.41
CA SER A 51 4.08 11.49 1.42
C SER A 51 2.57 11.41 1.65
N VAL A 52 1.77 11.34 0.59
CA VAL A 52 0.30 11.20 0.68
C VAL A 52 -0.10 9.91 1.39
N LEU A 53 0.52 8.78 1.03
CA LEU A 53 0.29 7.48 1.68
C LEU A 53 0.66 7.54 3.17
N ARG A 54 1.82 8.13 3.48
CA ARG A 54 2.33 8.30 4.85
C ARG A 54 1.40 9.16 5.70
N ASP A 55 0.93 10.29 5.20
CA ASP A 55 0.03 11.20 5.89
C ASP A 55 -1.35 10.57 6.11
N SER A 56 -1.75 9.70 5.18
CA SER A 56 -2.94 8.85 5.30
C SER A 56 -2.79 7.70 6.29
N GLY A 57 -1.61 7.50 6.90
CA GLY A 57 -1.34 6.43 7.87
C GLY A 57 -0.95 5.08 7.27
N LEU A 58 -0.57 5.05 5.99
CA LEU A 58 -0.08 3.86 5.30
C LEU A 58 1.45 3.77 5.41
N ARG A 59 1.97 2.55 5.60
CA ARG A 59 3.42 2.29 5.71
C ARG A 59 3.83 1.14 4.81
N GLY A 60 4.97 1.27 4.11
CA GLY A 60 5.45 0.23 3.20
C GLY A 60 5.57 -1.12 3.92
N ALA A 61 5.10 -2.21 3.31
CA ALA A 61 5.03 -3.52 3.97
C ALA A 61 6.40 -4.07 4.38
N ASN A 62 7.50 -3.68 3.70
CA ASN A 62 8.87 -4.05 4.07
C ASN A 62 9.47 -3.18 5.17
N THR A 63 8.89 -2.02 5.52
CA THR A 63 9.33 -1.24 6.71
C THR A 63 9.17 -2.00 8.01
N VAL A 64 8.33 -3.02 8.03
CA VAL A 64 8.06 -3.82 9.22
C VAL A 64 9.04 -5.00 9.33
N SER A 65 9.84 -5.27 8.30
CA SER A 65 10.68 -6.47 8.18
C SER A 65 12.15 -6.22 7.78
N ALA A 66 12.55 -5.00 7.39
CA ALA A 66 13.93 -4.71 6.96
C ALA A 66 14.44 -3.32 7.41
N ASP A 67 15.70 -3.29 7.83
CA ASP A 67 16.44 -2.17 8.44
C ASP A 67 17.08 -1.20 7.42
N ASP A 68 16.82 -1.36 6.11
CA ASP A 68 17.50 -0.60 5.06
C ASP A 68 16.53 0.25 4.24
N ASP A 69 16.94 1.50 3.98
CA ASP A 69 16.05 2.62 3.63
C ASP A 69 15.52 2.58 2.18
N THR A 70 16.05 1.66 1.36
CA THR A 70 16.02 1.85 -0.10
C THR A 70 14.78 1.29 -0.80
N ASP A 71 14.01 0.37 -0.20
CA ASP A 71 12.79 -0.16 -0.86
C ASP A 71 11.73 -0.70 0.12
N ARG A 72 11.29 0.22 0.98
CA ARG A 72 10.39 0.01 2.11
C ARG A 72 9.00 -0.54 1.75
N SER A 73 8.57 -0.45 0.49
CA SER A 73 7.26 -0.91 0.02
C SER A 73 7.32 -1.93 -1.11
N PHE A 74 8.49 -2.21 -1.69
CA PHE A 74 8.62 -3.09 -2.85
C PHE A 74 8.16 -4.53 -2.54
N ALA A 75 7.22 -5.04 -3.33
CA ALA A 75 6.66 -6.38 -3.18
C ALA A 75 6.99 -7.31 -4.36
N GLY A 76 7.67 -6.81 -5.39
CA GLY A 76 8.07 -7.58 -6.58
C GLY A 76 7.69 -6.91 -7.90
N SER A 77 8.14 -7.49 -9.01
CA SER A 77 7.70 -7.09 -10.35
C SER A 77 6.54 -7.97 -10.82
N VAL A 78 5.52 -7.37 -11.44
CA VAL A 78 4.34 -8.08 -11.97
C VAL A 78 4.18 -7.71 -13.45
N GLY A 79 4.66 -8.57 -14.36
CA GLY A 79 4.70 -8.24 -15.78
C GLY A 79 5.62 -7.05 -16.04
N ASN A 80 5.07 -5.93 -16.51
CA ASN A 80 5.79 -4.69 -16.82
C ASN A 80 5.61 -3.60 -15.74
N THR A 81 5.17 -3.99 -14.55
CA THR A 81 5.01 -3.07 -13.42
C THR A 81 5.85 -3.50 -12.22
N THR A 82 6.14 -2.52 -11.37
CA THR A 82 6.75 -2.70 -10.06
C THR A 82 5.65 -2.57 -9.02
N ARG A 83 5.40 -3.64 -8.27
CA ARG A 83 4.35 -3.68 -7.25
C ARG A 83 4.89 -3.22 -5.91
N HIS A 84 4.18 -2.27 -5.30
CA HIS A 84 4.43 -1.76 -3.97
C HIS A 84 3.24 -2.05 -3.05
N GLN A 85 3.50 -2.45 -1.81
CA GLN A 85 2.48 -2.75 -0.81
C GLN A 85 2.65 -1.84 0.40
N PHE A 86 1.52 -1.34 0.91
CA PHE A 86 1.46 -0.48 2.08
C PHE A 86 0.39 -0.99 3.06
N ILE A 87 0.76 -1.09 4.33
CA ILE A 87 -0.09 -1.53 5.44
C ILE A 87 -0.83 -0.34 6.03
N ASP A 88 -2.14 -0.46 6.22
CA ASP A 88 -2.94 0.50 6.99
C ASP A 88 -2.66 0.34 8.48
N MET A 89 -1.88 1.26 9.04
CA MET A 89 -1.50 1.21 10.45
C MET A 89 -2.64 1.59 11.38
N GLN A 90 -3.68 2.25 10.87
CA GLN A 90 -4.83 2.68 11.68
C GLN A 90 -5.76 1.51 12.05
N THR A 91 -5.81 0.47 11.20
CA THR A 91 -6.65 -0.73 11.41
C THR A 91 -5.83 -2.01 11.54
N ARG A 92 -4.55 -1.86 11.89
CA ARG A 92 -3.61 -2.97 12.04
C ARG A 92 -4.07 -3.90 13.16
N GLY A 93 -4.22 -5.18 12.83
CA GLY A 93 -4.69 -6.19 13.80
C GLY A 93 -6.21 -6.23 14.02
N ASP A 94 -6.98 -5.25 13.53
CA ASP A 94 -8.45 -5.28 13.59
C ASP A 94 -9.05 -6.38 12.70
N HIS A 95 -8.27 -6.90 11.76
CA HIS A 95 -8.70 -7.94 10.84
C HIS A 95 -8.23 -9.34 11.24
N GLN A 96 -7.71 -9.52 12.47
CA GLN A 96 -7.32 -10.84 12.98
C GLN A 96 -8.50 -11.82 12.94
N SER A 97 -8.50 -12.65 11.89
CA SER A 97 -9.37 -13.82 11.82
C SER A 97 -8.64 -14.96 12.51
N TYR A 98 -8.97 -15.23 13.78
CA TYR A 98 -8.55 -16.46 14.43
C TYR A 98 -9.19 -17.64 13.69
N VAL A 99 -8.37 -18.42 12.98
CA VAL A 99 -8.75 -19.79 12.62
C VAL A 99 -8.56 -20.62 13.90
N VAL A 100 -9.66 -20.84 14.61
CA VAL A 100 -9.74 -21.88 15.65
C VAL A 100 -10.01 -23.20 14.92
N ASP A 101 -9.04 -24.10 14.96
CA ASP A 101 -9.18 -25.52 14.60
C ASP A 101 -10.10 -26.22 15.62
#